data_AF-A0AAW8FZB0-F1
#
_entry.id   AF-A0AAW8FZB0-F1
#
_cell.length_a   1.000
_cell.length_b   1.000
_cell.length_c   1.000
_cell.angle_alpha   90.00
_cell.angle_beta   90.00
_cell.angle_gamma   90.00
#
_symmetry.space_group_name_H-M   'P 1'
#
loop_
_entity.id
_entity.type
_entity.pdbx_description
1 polymer ?
#
loop_
_entity_poly.entity_id
_entity_poly.type
_entity_poly.pdbx_seq_one_letter_code
_entity_poly.pdbx_strand_id
1 'polypeptide(L)'
;MSSQTEQDQLSQQILETASGLYLKYGLKKVTMDDISKAVGKSRTSIYYYYKNREEVFQAVLANLIRGVISEIDANMKKRNTFKEKIEEFCLSKIKTSEERSSFFRAIEAGMDHEEKSKHMTDAHNRMMEAERSLLLNLFSTSISNHEIPAVSVDEQETIIYYSAEQYQRYQA
;
A
#
# COMPACT_ATOMS: atom_id res chain seq x y z
N MET A 1 -15.37 16.47 -17.70
CA MET A 1 -14.77 15.14 -17.46
C MET A 1 -13.26 15.13 -17.77
N SER A 2 -12.77 15.91 -18.74
CA SER A 2 -11.34 15.99 -19.10
C SER A 2 -10.42 16.51 -17.99
N SER A 3 -10.87 17.48 -17.19
CA SER A 3 -10.06 18.11 -16.15
C SER A 3 -9.71 17.18 -14.98
N GLN A 4 -10.61 16.28 -14.59
CA GLN A 4 -10.37 15.34 -13.49
C GLN A 4 -9.33 14.29 -13.90
N THR A 5 -9.44 13.76 -15.12
CA THR A 5 -8.49 12.78 -15.65
C THR A 5 -7.08 13.35 -15.80
N GLU A 6 -6.96 14.62 -16.22
CA GLU A 6 -5.68 15.32 -16.28
C GLU A 6 -5.09 15.56 -14.88
N GLN A 7 -5.93 15.87 -13.89
CA GLN A 7 -5.50 16.02 -12.51
C GLN A 7 -5.00 14.71 -11.91
N ASP A 8 -5.71 13.61 -12.16
CA ASP A 8 -5.34 12.27 -11.68
C ASP A 8 -4.02 11.79 -12.33
N GLN A 9 -3.82 12.07 -13.63
CA GLN A 9 -2.57 11.77 -14.33
C GLN A 9 -1.37 12.54 -13.77
N LEU A 10 -1.54 13.84 -13.48
CA LEU A 10 -0.47 14.63 -12.91
C LEU A 10 -0.14 14.17 -11.48
N SER A 11 -1.16 13.89 -10.68
CA SER A 11 -0.97 13.29 -9.34
C SER A 11 -0.15 12.00 -9.43
N GLN A 12 -0.50 11.09 -10.34
CA GLN A 12 0.24 9.84 -10.55
C GLN A 12 1.70 10.08 -10.96
N GLN A 13 1.96 11.02 -11.89
CA GLN A 13 3.31 11.39 -12.30
C GLN A 13 4.14 11.93 -11.13
N ILE A 14 3.53 12.73 -10.26
CA ILE A 14 4.19 13.25 -9.04
C ILE A 14 4.60 12.09 -8.14
N LEU A 15 3.69 11.13 -7.89
CA LEU A 15 3.95 9.99 -7.01
C LEU A 15 5.05 9.08 -7.55
N GLU A 16 5.03 8.75 -8.84
CA GLU A 16 6.05 7.91 -9.48
C GLU A 16 7.43 8.58 -9.44
N THR A 17 7.47 9.88 -9.75
CA THR A 17 8.72 10.65 -9.72
C THR A 17 9.27 10.78 -8.30
N ALA A 18 8.42 11.13 -7.34
CA ALA A 18 8.83 11.26 -5.94
C ALA A 18 9.32 9.92 -5.38
N SER A 19 8.64 8.81 -5.69
CA SER A 19 9.07 7.46 -5.32
C SER A 19 10.48 7.14 -5.81
N GLY A 20 10.77 7.43 -7.09
CA GLY A 20 12.12 7.25 -7.66
C GLY A 20 13.18 8.15 -7.01
N LEU A 21 12.83 9.39 -6.68
CA LEU A 21 13.73 10.29 -5.95
C LEU A 21 14.02 9.79 -4.53
N TYR A 22 13.00 9.31 -3.81
CA TYR A 22 13.18 8.76 -2.47
C TYR A 22 14.07 7.52 -2.47
N LEU A 23 13.89 6.62 -3.44
CA LEU A 23 14.76 5.45 -3.61
C LEU A 23 16.22 5.82 -3.88
N LYS A 24 16.45 6.86 -4.68
CA LYS A 24 17.80 7.23 -5.12
C LYS A 24 18.55 8.07 -4.08
N TYR A 25 17.86 8.97 -3.39
CA TYR A 25 18.49 9.98 -2.53
C TYR A 25 18.11 9.88 -1.05
N GLY A 26 17.11 9.05 -0.71
CA GLY A 26 16.52 8.96 0.62
C GLY A 26 15.52 10.09 0.91
N LEU A 27 14.58 9.83 1.84
CA LEU A 27 13.48 10.76 2.15
C LEU A 27 13.97 12.16 2.58
N LYS A 28 15.00 12.22 3.45
CA LYS A 28 15.49 13.48 4.01
C LYS A 28 16.04 14.45 2.96
N LYS A 29 16.68 13.94 1.90
CA LYS A 29 17.40 14.76 0.92
C LYS A 29 16.50 15.29 -0.19
N VAL A 30 15.36 14.65 -0.43
CA VAL A 30 14.41 15.08 -1.46
C VAL A 30 13.60 16.27 -0.93
N THR A 31 13.44 17.32 -1.73
CA THR A 31 12.62 18.50 -1.42
C THR A 31 11.45 18.63 -2.39
N MET A 32 10.48 19.50 -2.07
CA MET A 32 9.38 19.84 -3.00
C MET A 32 9.90 20.43 -4.32
N ASP A 33 11.04 21.13 -4.26
CA ASP A 33 11.71 21.68 -5.45
C ASP A 33 12.31 20.61 -6.33
N ASP A 34 12.92 19.59 -5.74
CA ASP A 34 13.48 18.47 -6.49
C ASP A 34 12.37 17.70 -7.22
N ILE A 35 11.24 17.47 -6.53
CA ILE A 35 10.06 16.85 -7.11
C ILE A 35 9.51 17.72 -8.25
N SER A 36 9.32 19.02 -8.04
CA SER A 36 8.84 19.96 -9.06
C SER A 36 9.73 19.96 -10.32
N LYS A 37 11.06 20.02 -10.13
CA LYS A 37 12.02 19.98 -11.22
C LYS A 37 12.00 18.65 -11.97
N ALA A 38 11.92 17.53 -11.24
CA ALA A 38 11.94 16.20 -11.83
C ALA A 38 10.65 15.88 -12.60
N VAL A 39 9.49 16.32 -12.11
CA VAL A 39 8.20 16.19 -12.82
C VAL A 39 8.11 17.17 -14.01
N GLY A 40 8.93 18.22 -14.04
CA GLY A 40 8.91 19.24 -15.10
C GLY A 40 7.71 20.19 -14.99
N LYS A 41 7.23 20.45 -13.76
CA LYS A 41 6.07 21.31 -13.48
C LYS A 41 6.43 22.43 -12.52
N SER A 42 5.65 23.51 -12.53
CA SER A 42 5.88 24.63 -11.62
C SER A 42 5.69 24.22 -10.16
N ARG A 43 6.37 24.90 -9.22
CA ARG A 43 6.15 24.68 -7.78
C ARG A 43 4.66 24.80 -7.43
N THR A 44 4.00 25.85 -7.91
CA THR A 44 2.56 26.08 -7.70
C THR A 44 1.71 24.87 -8.11
N SER A 45 2.06 24.21 -9.22
CA SER A 45 1.37 23.01 -9.69
C SER A 45 1.53 21.82 -8.73
N ILE A 46 2.72 21.63 -8.12
CA ILE A 46 2.92 20.55 -7.14
C ILE A 46 2.24 20.88 -5.82
N TYR A 47 2.39 22.13 -5.35
CA TYR A 47 1.77 22.60 -4.10
C TYR A 47 0.24 22.60 -4.13
N TYR A 48 -0.36 22.62 -5.32
CA TYR A 48 -1.80 22.42 -5.49
C TYR A 48 -2.26 21.01 -5.03
N TYR A 49 -1.46 19.97 -5.27
CA TYR A 49 -1.78 18.60 -4.86
C TYR A 49 -1.28 18.27 -3.45
N TYR A 50 -0.08 18.73 -3.10
CA TYR A 50 0.59 18.37 -1.85
C TYR A 50 1.23 19.59 -1.22
N LYS A 51 0.81 19.94 -0.01
CA LYS A 51 1.25 21.16 0.68
C LYS A 51 2.70 21.09 1.13
N ASN A 52 3.23 19.88 1.31
CA ASN A 52 4.57 19.65 1.82
C ASN A 52 5.07 18.25 1.41
N ARG A 53 6.35 18.00 1.66
CA ARG A 53 7.00 16.72 1.34
C ARG A 53 6.38 15.54 2.09
N GLU A 54 5.93 15.75 3.32
CA GLU A 54 5.31 14.70 4.12
C GLU A 54 4.03 14.21 3.44
N GLU A 55 3.16 15.11 2.98
CA GLU A 55 1.96 14.72 2.22
C GLU A 55 2.30 13.94 0.93
N VAL A 56 3.35 14.33 0.21
CA VAL A 56 3.83 13.56 -0.96
C VAL A 56 4.27 12.16 -0.54
N PHE A 57 5.08 12.05 0.52
CA PHE A 57 5.55 10.76 1.02
C PHE A 57 4.39 9.86 1.44
N GLN A 58 3.41 10.42 2.15
CA GLN A 58 2.22 9.70 2.59
C GLN A 58 1.37 9.22 1.43
N ALA A 59 1.26 10.02 0.37
CA ALA A 59 0.56 9.63 -0.85
C ALA A 59 1.34 8.57 -1.67
N VAL A 60 2.67 8.65 -1.71
CA VAL A 60 3.52 7.61 -2.31
C VAL A 60 3.32 6.28 -1.58
N LEU A 61 3.36 6.30 -0.24
CA LEU A 61 3.14 5.11 0.58
C LEU A 61 1.75 4.50 0.33
N ALA A 62 0.70 5.33 0.33
CA ALA A 62 -0.66 4.87 0.03
C ALA A 62 -0.78 4.26 -1.37
N ASN A 63 -0.13 4.87 -2.38
CA ASN A 63 -0.14 4.35 -3.75
C ASN A 63 0.57 2.99 -3.87
N LEU A 64 1.69 2.82 -3.16
CA LEU A 64 2.40 1.54 -3.13
C LEU A 64 1.57 0.44 -2.46
N ILE A 65 0.93 0.73 -1.32
CA ILE A 65 0.04 -0.21 -0.63
C ILE A 65 -1.13 -0.59 -1.54
N ARG A 66 -1.76 0.41 -2.20
CA ARG A 66 -2.84 0.17 -3.15
C ARG A 66 -2.41 -0.73 -4.31
N GLY A 67 -1.20 -0.52 -4.85
CA GLY A 67 -0.65 -1.37 -5.90
C GLY A 67 -0.55 -2.83 -5.47
N VAL A 68 -0.01 -3.08 -4.27
CA VAL A 68 0.09 -4.42 -3.68
C VAL A 68 -1.27 -5.07 -3.51
N ILE A 69 -2.20 -4.36 -2.88
CA ILE A 69 -3.54 -4.88 -2.60
C ILE A 69 -4.30 -5.17 -3.91
N SER A 70 -4.10 -4.33 -4.93
CA SER A 70 -4.69 -4.55 -6.25
C SER A 70 -4.12 -5.80 -6.93
N GLU A 71 -2.82 -6.06 -6.78
CA GLU A 71 -2.20 -7.29 -7.31
C GLU A 71 -2.71 -8.54 -6.59
N ILE A 72 -2.76 -8.49 -5.25
CA ILE A 72 -3.31 -9.57 -4.42
C ILE A 72 -4.76 -9.86 -4.82
N ASP A 73 -5.62 -8.84 -4.87
CA ASP A 73 -7.02 -8.95 -5.28
C ASP A 73 -7.16 -9.51 -6.70
N ALA A 74 -6.35 -9.03 -7.65
CA ALA A 74 -6.35 -9.53 -9.03
C ALA A 74 -5.95 -11.01 -9.12
N ASN A 75 -5.03 -11.47 -8.27
CA ASN A 75 -4.66 -12.89 -8.21
C ASN A 75 -5.76 -13.74 -7.55
N MET A 76 -6.34 -13.26 -6.45
CA MET A 76 -7.48 -13.92 -5.79
C MET A 76 -8.65 -14.10 -6.76
N LYS A 77 -8.98 -13.09 -7.58
CA LYS A 77 -10.05 -13.14 -8.58
C LYS A 77 -9.85 -14.19 -9.68
N LYS A 78 -8.66 -14.75 -9.83
CA LYS A 78 -8.39 -15.88 -10.76
C LYS A 78 -8.76 -17.24 -10.15
N ARG A 79 -9.11 -17.27 -8.86
CA ARG A 79 -9.47 -18.47 -8.12
C ARG A 79 -10.98 -18.62 -8.04
N ASN A 80 -11.46 -19.86 -8.00
CA ASN A 80 -12.89 -20.13 -8.10
C ASN A 80 -13.52 -20.21 -6.72
N THR A 81 -12.86 -20.90 -5.79
CA THR A 81 -13.42 -21.16 -4.46
C THR A 81 -12.92 -20.18 -3.38
N PHE A 82 -13.70 -19.98 -2.33
CA PHE A 82 -13.32 -19.17 -1.16
C PHE A 82 -12.00 -19.65 -0.57
N LYS A 83 -11.84 -20.98 -0.44
CA LYS A 83 -10.60 -21.59 0.04
C LYS A 83 -9.41 -21.23 -0.84
N GLU A 84 -9.52 -21.41 -2.16
CA GLU A 84 -8.44 -21.06 -3.09
C GLU A 84 -8.12 -19.56 -3.06
N LYS A 85 -9.12 -18.69 -2.87
CA LYS A 85 -8.93 -17.24 -2.75
C LYS A 85 -8.15 -16.88 -1.47
N ILE A 86 -8.46 -17.52 -0.34
CA ILE A 86 -7.72 -17.34 0.91
C ILE A 86 -6.28 -17.87 0.78
N GLU A 87 -6.10 -19.04 0.17
CA GLU A 87 -4.75 -19.59 -0.10
C GLU A 87 -3.93 -18.64 -0.98
N GLU A 88 -4.53 -18.11 -2.05
CA GLU A 88 -3.90 -17.13 -2.92
C GLU A 88 -3.56 -15.83 -2.20
N PHE A 89 -4.45 -15.33 -1.34
CA PHE A 89 -4.18 -14.17 -0.50
C PHE A 89 -2.91 -14.38 0.34
N CYS A 90 -2.83 -15.51 1.06
CA CYS A 90 -1.69 -15.85 1.91
C CYS A 90 -0.39 -15.97 1.09
N LEU A 91 -0.43 -16.63 -0.07
CA LEU A 91 0.74 -16.79 -0.94
C LEU A 91 1.21 -15.46 -1.54
N SER A 92 0.28 -14.67 -2.10
CA SER A 92 0.59 -13.36 -2.67
C SER A 92 1.12 -12.39 -1.61
N LYS A 93 0.62 -12.45 -0.37
CA LYS A 93 1.16 -11.68 0.78
C LYS A 93 2.62 -12.03 1.07
N ILE A 94 2.96 -13.31 1.13
CA ILE A 94 4.35 -13.76 1.37
C ILE A 94 5.27 -13.27 0.26
N LYS A 95 4.89 -13.49 -1.01
CA LYS A 95 5.69 -13.09 -2.18
C LYS A 95 5.94 -11.58 -2.23
N THR A 96 4.89 -10.78 -2.08
CA THR A 96 4.99 -9.31 -2.14
C THR A 96 5.76 -8.73 -0.96
N SER A 97 5.87 -9.45 0.16
CA SER A 97 6.65 -9.03 1.31
C SER A 97 8.16 -9.07 1.06
N GLU A 98 8.65 -10.06 0.32
CA GLU A 98 10.07 -10.25 0.03
C GLU A 98 10.57 -9.18 -0.94
N GLU A 99 9.81 -8.94 -2.00
CA GLU A 99 10.14 -7.96 -3.05
C GLU A 99 10.14 -6.52 -2.49
N ARG A 100 9.16 -6.19 -1.64
CA ARG A 100 9.01 -4.84 -1.05
C ARG A 100 9.97 -4.54 0.07
N SER A 101 10.53 -5.55 0.73
CA SER A 101 11.60 -5.36 1.72
C SER A 101 12.75 -4.54 1.13
N SER A 102 13.04 -4.65 -0.17
CA SER A 102 14.06 -3.82 -0.83
C SER A 102 13.72 -2.32 -0.89
N PHE A 103 12.48 -1.98 -1.27
CA PHE A 103 12.01 -0.60 -1.38
C PHE A 103 11.99 0.11 -0.02
N PHE A 104 11.40 -0.55 0.99
CA PHE A 104 11.33 0.01 2.35
C PHE A 104 12.73 0.13 2.96
N ARG A 105 13.60 -0.87 2.81
CA ARG A 105 15.01 -0.78 3.27
C ARG A 105 15.76 0.40 2.62
N ALA A 106 15.55 0.65 1.33
CA ALA A 106 16.21 1.75 0.62
C ALA A 106 15.76 3.12 1.15
N ILE A 107 14.47 3.28 1.47
CA ILE A 107 13.96 4.51 2.07
C ILE A 107 14.46 4.68 3.52
N GLU A 108 14.45 3.60 4.30
CA GLU A 108 14.90 3.60 5.70
C GLU A 108 16.36 4.00 5.87
N ALA A 109 17.23 3.68 4.91
CA ALA A 109 18.67 3.96 4.99
C ALA A 109 19.00 5.45 5.18
N GLY A 110 18.06 6.36 4.85
CA GLY A 110 18.21 7.80 5.02
C GLY A 110 17.42 8.42 6.19
N MET A 111 16.69 7.62 6.97
CA MET A 111 15.84 8.07 8.08
C MET A 111 16.58 7.97 9.42
N ASP A 112 16.20 8.82 10.38
CA ASP A 112 16.55 8.56 11.78
C ASP A 112 15.60 7.54 12.42
N HIS A 113 15.89 7.16 13.67
CA HIS A 113 15.13 6.13 14.38
C HIS A 113 13.67 6.54 14.62
N GLU A 114 13.39 7.82 14.89
CA GLU A 114 12.03 8.30 15.16
C GLU A 114 11.19 8.30 13.89
N GLU A 115 11.73 8.83 12.80
CA GLU A 115 11.09 8.79 11.48
C GLU A 115 10.85 7.35 11.02
N LYS A 116 11.85 6.48 11.15
CA LYS A 116 11.72 5.07 10.78
C LYS A 116 10.60 4.41 11.59
N SER A 117 10.58 4.59 12.91
CA SER A 117 9.53 4.03 13.76
C SER A 117 8.14 4.52 13.36
N LYS A 118 7.98 5.84 13.14
CA LYS A 118 6.71 6.45 12.77
C LYS A 118 6.21 5.95 11.41
N HIS A 119 7.03 6.03 10.38
CA HIS A 119 6.63 5.69 9.01
C HIS A 119 6.44 4.19 8.80
N MET A 120 7.23 3.35 9.49
CA MET A 120 7.03 1.90 9.44
C MET A 120 5.76 1.47 10.15
N THR A 121 5.44 2.08 11.29
CA THR A 121 4.18 1.82 11.99
C THR A 121 2.98 2.22 11.13
N ASP A 122 3.02 3.40 10.52
CA ASP A 122 1.95 3.88 9.63
C ASP A 122 1.81 3.01 8.37
N ALA A 123 2.93 2.63 7.73
CA ALA A 123 2.92 1.72 6.59
C ALA A 123 2.34 0.34 6.95
N HIS A 124 2.73 -0.20 8.10
CA HIS A 124 2.22 -1.47 8.60
C HIS A 124 0.71 -1.39 8.86
N ASN A 125 0.25 -0.38 9.61
CA ASN A 125 -1.16 -0.22 9.95
C ASN A 125 -2.04 -0.06 8.70
N ARG A 126 -1.59 0.74 7.71
CA ARG A 126 -2.31 0.90 6.45
C ARG A 126 -2.38 -0.39 5.64
N MET A 127 -1.30 -1.17 5.62
CA MET A 127 -1.32 -2.47 4.95
C MET A 127 -2.29 -3.42 5.64
N MET A 128 -2.25 -3.50 6.97
CA MET A 128 -3.18 -4.33 7.74
C MET A 128 -4.64 -3.94 7.51
N GLU A 129 -4.95 -2.65 7.49
CA GLU A 129 -6.31 -2.19 7.23
C GLU A 129 -6.77 -2.50 5.80
N ALA A 130 -5.87 -2.39 4.82
CA ALA A 130 -6.19 -2.70 3.43
C ALA A 130 -6.38 -4.21 3.19
N GLU A 131 -5.52 -5.04 3.80
CA GLU A 131 -5.68 -6.50 3.82
C GLU A 131 -6.98 -6.92 4.50
N ARG A 132 -7.28 -6.34 5.67
CA ARG A 132 -8.54 -6.56 6.41
C ARG A 132 -9.75 -6.21 5.54
N SER A 133 -9.73 -5.04 4.91
CA SER A 133 -10.81 -4.60 4.02
C SER A 133 -11.03 -5.58 2.85
N LEU A 134 -9.95 -6.09 2.26
CA LEU A 134 -10.01 -7.07 1.18
C LEU A 134 -10.63 -8.40 1.65
N LEU A 135 -10.22 -8.90 2.80
CA LEU A 135 -10.74 -10.16 3.36
C LEU A 135 -12.21 -10.03 3.79
N LEU A 136 -12.61 -8.92 4.42
CA LEU A 136 -14.01 -8.67 4.76
C LEU A 136 -14.89 -8.62 3.50
N ASN A 137 -14.40 -8.03 2.41
CA ASN A 137 -15.10 -8.05 1.13
C ASN A 137 -15.24 -9.48 0.59
N LEU A 138 -14.18 -10.30 0.67
CA LEU A 138 -14.23 -11.69 0.28
C LEU A 138 -15.26 -12.49 1.10
N PHE A 139 -15.27 -12.35 2.43
CA PHE A 139 -16.27 -12.99 3.28
C PHE A 139 -17.69 -12.56 2.89
N SER A 140 -17.93 -11.25 2.80
CA SER A 140 -19.24 -10.69 2.45
C SER A 140 -19.75 -11.23 1.11
N THR A 141 -18.92 -11.22 0.07
CA THR A 141 -19.29 -11.71 -1.27
C THR A 141 -19.50 -13.23 -1.28
N SER A 142 -18.67 -14.00 -0.57
CA SER A 142 -18.78 -15.47 -0.53
C SER A 142 -20.01 -15.94 0.26
N ILE A 143 -20.36 -15.25 1.35
CA ILE A 143 -21.60 -15.48 2.11
C ILE A 143 -22.82 -15.13 1.23
N SER A 144 -22.79 -13.98 0.57
CA SER A 144 -23.89 -13.53 -0.30
C SER A 144 -24.11 -14.48 -1.49
N ASN A 145 -23.06 -15.11 -2.00
CA ASN A 145 -23.14 -16.06 -3.10
C ASN A 145 -23.44 -17.50 -2.64
N HIS A 146 -23.68 -17.71 -1.34
CA HIS A 146 -23.88 -19.04 -0.72
C HIS A 146 -22.71 -20.01 -0.95
N GLU A 147 -21.51 -19.47 -1.14
CA GLU A 147 -20.28 -20.25 -1.31
C GLU A 147 -19.78 -20.79 0.04
N ILE A 148 -20.01 -20.04 1.12
CA ILE A 148 -19.75 -20.44 2.50
C ILE A 148 -20.96 -20.12 3.40
N PRO A 149 -21.12 -20.81 4.54
CA PRO A 149 -22.12 -20.45 5.55
C PRO A 149 -21.90 -19.04 6.11
N ALA A 150 -22.95 -18.47 6.73
CA ALA A 150 -22.79 -17.24 7.48
C ALA A 150 -21.78 -17.43 8.62
N VAL A 151 -20.80 -16.52 8.68
CA VAL A 151 -19.76 -16.46 9.71
C VAL A 151 -19.97 -15.17 10.49
N SER A 152 -19.93 -15.22 11.83
CA SER A 152 -20.10 -14.01 12.64
C SER A 152 -18.96 -13.02 12.41
N VAL A 153 -19.21 -11.73 12.68
CA VAL A 153 -18.17 -10.70 12.53
C VAL A 153 -16.96 -11.02 13.40
N ASP A 154 -17.17 -11.46 14.64
CA ASP A 154 -16.08 -11.82 15.57
C ASP A 154 -15.23 -13.00 15.06
N GLU A 155 -15.85 -14.00 14.45
CA GLU A 155 -15.14 -15.12 13.83
C GLU A 155 -14.35 -14.66 12.58
N GLN A 156 -14.94 -13.79 11.76
CA GLN A 156 -14.23 -13.20 10.61
C GLN A 156 -13.00 -12.41 11.07
N GLU A 157 -13.15 -11.53 12.06
CA GLU A 157 -12.04 -10.76 12.63
C GLU A 157 -10.95 -11.67 13.23
N THR A 158 -11.36 -12.76 13.90
CA THR A 158 -10.41 -13.74 14.44
C THR A 158 -9.59 -14.39 13.33
N ILE A 159 -10.23 -14.82 12.22
CA ILE A 159 -9.55 -15.42 11.08
C ILE A 159 -8.60 -14.42 10.41
N ILE A 160 -9.06 -13.18 10.22
CA ILE A 160 -8.25 -12.10 9.64
C ILE A 160 -7.03 -11.82 10.53
N TYR A 161 -7.22 -11.73 11.84
CA TYR A 161 -6.14 -11.51 12.81
C TYR A 161 -5.06 -12.59 12.70
N TYR A 162 -5.43 -13.87 12.67
CA TYR A 162 -4.45 -14.95 12.52
C TYR A 162 -3.74 -14.96 11.15
N SER A 163 -4.41 -14.49 10.08
CA SER A 163 -3.77 -14.28 8.78
C SER A 163 -2.77 -13.10 8.79
N ALA A 164 -2.90 -12.19 9.75
CA ALA A 164 -2.01 -11.06 9.97
C ALA A 164 -0.80 -11.42 10.85
N GLU A 165 -0.99 -12.18 11.93
CA GLU A 165 0.06 -12.52 12.92
C GLU A 165 1.15 -13.48 12.41
N GLN A 166 0.84 -14.37 11.46
CA GLN A 166 1.84 -15.31 10.91
C GLN A 166 3.04 -14.61 10.25
N TYR A 167 2.91 -13.31 9.96
CA TYR A 167 3.98 -12.47 9.42
C TYR A 167 4.99 -11.98 10.48
N GLN A 168 4.57 -11.80 11.73
CA GLN A 168 5.46 -11.31 12.80
C GLN A 168 6.40 -12.39 13.34
N ARG A 169 6.00 -13.67 13.29
CA ARG A 169 6.83 -14.79 13.76
C ARG A 169 8.03 -15.14 12.88
N TYR A 170 8.09 -14.64 11.64
CA TYR A 170 9.19 -14.90 10.70
C TYR A 170 10.23 -13.77 10.64
N GLN A 171 10.08 -12.70 11.43
CA GLN A 171 11.05 -11.60 11.51
C GLN A 171 11.70 -11.43 12.90
N ALA A 172 11.49 -12.40 13.80
CA ALA A 172 12.22 -12.53 15.06
C ALA A 172 13.18 -13.71 14.97
#